data_AF-A0A925V690-F1
#
_entry.id   AF-A0A925V690-F1
#
_cell.length_a   1.000
_cell.length_b   1.000
_cell.length_c   1.000
_cell.angle_alpha   90.00
_cell.angle_beta   90.00
_cell.angle_gamma   90.00
#
_symmetry.space_group_name_H-M   'P 1'
#
loop_
_entity.id
_entity.type
_entity.pdbx_description
1 polymer ?
#
loop_
_entity_poly.entity_id
_entity_poly.type
_entity_poly.pdbx_seq_one_letter_code
_entity_poly.pdbx_strand_id
1 'polypeptide(L)'
;MSPSLPMLAAMLAAAASCGPAAGSEEASDSSGPPGESSSSEESSTGDPVCTPPPAGAALELELGPGDAGLPAAGEAVHVAGDRDGNAIVVITDETEDDTDVVIAQVTPDGAPGWSVRYEGMAGLDDTALDIAVGADGDIYVLVSEQLYELVSEGFGNRTGQTLVVLALAPDGARRWRYARALDDEDIERARLGAIATTPEHELVVLDARADTTVGDGPVLTVLDRWGNLGVQAELSGALEIVMNLDIAIASGGDVLATATVYPALWNARIARDGSVAWSDVTPPQGQRATAIAAGREDDAYVLVTTGDEEAGDAGFELQRFAADGSMSVRYTHAWPGGAGYPAAVVVDCAGTPIIAGEIQHGDGSGVTDREAWLAAIAPDGSALWSETLTGTRPIAPRSLALTDAGTFWLGGLTGDPLGPWLAHARAP
;
A
#
# COMPACT_ATOMS: atom_id res chain seq x y z
N MET A 1 42.83 -28.35 -16.14
CA MET A 1 42.27 -27.26 -16.97
C MET A 1 40.87 -27.02 -16.46
N SER A 2 40.76 -26.14 -15.48
CA SER A 2 39.50 -25.75 -14.83
C SER A 2 39.36 -24.25 -15.07
N PRO A 3 38.26 -23.75 -15.63
CA PRO A 3 38.06 -22.31 -15.72
C PRO A 3 37.50 -21.81 -14.39
N SER A 4 38.27 -20.96 -13.74
CA SER A 4 37.85 -20.05 -12.68
C SER A 4 36.89 -19.01 -13.26
N LEU A 5 35.68 -18.93 -12.72
CA LEU A 5 34.75 -17.82 -12.96
C LEU A 5 35.06 -16.67 -11.99
N PRO A 6 35.00 -15.40 -12.42
CA PRO A 6 35.25 -14.26 -11.55
C PRO A 6 34.00 -13.94 -10.70
N MET A 7 34.24 -13.59 -9.43
CA MET A 7 33.32 -12.87 -8.56
C MET A 7 32.92 -11.56 -9.24
N LEU A 8 31.62 -11.37 -9.47
CA LEU A 8 31.04 -10.08 -9.82
C LEU A 8 30.54 -9.41 -8.54
N ALA A 9 30.96 -8.17 -8.32
CA ALA A 9 30.53 -7.32 -7.22
C ALA A 9 29.04 -6.98 -7.34
N ALA A 10 28.31 -7.08 -6.23
CA ALA A 10 26.92 -6.65 -6.12
C ALA A 10 26.88 -5.11 -6.06
N MET A 11 26.17 -4.50 -7.01
CA MET A 11 25.68 -3.12 -6.92
C MET A 11 24.30 -3.16 -6.27
N LEU A 12 24.11 -2.30 -5.26
CA LEU A 12 22.93 -2.19 -4.40
C LEU A 12 21.92 -1.15 -4.94
N ALA A 13 20.66 -1.31 -4.51
CA ALA A 13 19.52 -0.37 -4.52
C ALA A 13 18.60 -0.36 -5.77
N ALA A 14 17.27 -0.17 -5.66
CA ALA A 14 16.55 0.50 -4.57
C ALA A 14 15.07 0.06 -4.39
N ALA A 15 14.63 -0.35 -3.20
CA ALA A 15 13.29 0.07 -2.75
C ALA A 15 13.26 1.61 -2.67
N ALA A 16 12.13 2.26 -2.44
CA ALA A 16 12.13 3.64 -1.91
C ALA A 16 12.68 3.64 -0.46
N SER A 17 13.87 3.08 -0.26
CA SER A 17 14.62 3.13 0.98
C SER A 17 15.43 4.41 0.92
N CYS A 18 15.15 5.33 1.84
CA CYS A 18 16.10 6.40 2.11
C CYS A 18 17.35 5.77 2.67
N GLY A 19 18.39 5.71 1.84
CA GLY A 19 19.67 5.13 2.20
C GLY A 19 20.17 5.67 3.55
N PRO A 20 20.92 4.86 4.31
CA PRO A 20 21.55 5.36 5.53
C PRO A 20 22.45 6.54 5.18
N ALA A 21 22.30 7.65 5.90
CA ALA A 21 23.15 8.82 5.72
C ALA A 21 24.62 8.41 5.90
N ALA A 22 25.46 8.71 4.90
CA ALA A 22 26.88 8.39 4.94
C ALA A 22 27.53 9.02 6.20
N GLY A 23 27.96 8.16 7.13
CA GLY A 23 28.78 8.57 8.26
C GLY A 23 30.09 9.14 7.74
N SER A 24 30.45 10.34 8.17
CA SER A 24 31.73 10.97 7.84
C SER A 24 32.89 10.14 8.40
N GLU A 25 33.57 9.36 7.56
CA GLU A 25 34.83 8.72 7.93
C GLU A 25 35.94 9.77 8.05
N GLU A 26 36.56 9.85 9.24
CA GLU A 26 37.75 10.64 9.49
C GLU A 26 38.93 10.10 8.67
N ALA A 27 39.46 10.94 7.78
CA ALA A 27 40.64 10.65 6.98
C ALA A 27 41.87 10.45 7.87
N SER A 28 42.48 9.25 7.81
CA SER A 28 43.80 8.98 8.38
C SER A 28 44.89 9.15 7.32
N ASP A 29 45.87 9.97 7.67
CA ASP A 29 46.96 10.44 6.82
C ASP A 29 48.02 9.33 6.60
N SER A 30 48.25 8.91 5.36
CA SER A 30 49.31 7.95 4.99
C SER A 30 50.02 8.41 3.71
N SER A 31 51.32 8.65 3.85
CA SER A 31 52.21 9.17 2.80
C SER A 31 52.76 8.04 1.92
N GLY A 32 52.28 7.98 0.67
CA GLY A 32 52.78 7.10 -0.40
C GLY A 32 53.20 7.87 -1.67
N PRO A 33 54.05 7.29 -2.55
CA PRO A 33 54.73 7.99 -3.64
C PRO A 33 53.82 8.25 -4.86
N PRO A 34 54.20 9.15 -5.79
CA PRO A 34 53.33 9.64 -6.86
C PRO A 34 53.20 8.60 -7.97
N GLY A 35 52.05 7.93 -8.03
CA GLY A 35 51.60 7.10 -9.14
C GLY A 35 50.57 7.84 -9.99
N GLU A 36 50.63 7.63 -11.30
CA GLU A 36 49.91 8.34 -12.36
C GLU A 36 48.40 8.48 -12.10
N SER A 37 47.92 9.73 -12.15
CA SER A 37 46.53 10.10 -11.91
C SER A 37 45.66 9.81 -13.14
N SER A 38 44.97 8.67 -13.15
CA SER A 38 43.76 8.52 -13.95
C SER A 38 42.58 9.09 -13.16
N SER A 39 42.11 10.27 -13.53
CA SER A 39 40.89 10.86 -12.99
C SER A 39 39.68 10.08 -13.51
N SER A 40 39.30 9.03 -12.80
CA SER A 40 37.93 8.52 -12.87
C SER A 40 37.05 9.54 -12.17
N GLU A 41 36.33 10.35 -12.94
CA GLU A 41 35.19 11.10 -12.44
C GLU A 41 34.17 10.07 -11.96
N GLU A 42 34.28 9.67 -10.69
CA GLU A 42 33.21 8.98 -10.01
C GLU A 42 32.07 9.99 -9.91
N SER A 43 31.16 9.89 -10.88
CA SER A 43 29.84 10.50 -10.82
C SER A 43 29.12 9.86 -9.66
N SER A 44 29.38 10.37 -8.45
CA SER A 44 28.50 10.22 -7.31
C SER A 44 27.16 10.78 -7.74
N THR A 45 26.25 9.87 -8.09
CA THR A 45 24.82 10.16 -8.11
C THR A 45 24.49 10.48 -6.67
N GLY A 46 24.57 11.77 -6.32
CA GLY A 46 24.27 12.23 -4.97
C GLY A 46 22.94 11.66 -4.53
N ASP A 47 22.87 11.20 -3.28
CA ASP A 47 21.64 10.69 -2.71
C ASP A 47 20.51 11.70 -3.01
N PRO A 48 19.33 11.23 -3.46
CA PRO A 48 18.24 12.13 -3.79
C PRO A 48 17.96 13.04 -2.59
N VAL A 49 18.18 14.35 -2.79
CA VAL A 49 17.96 15.36 -1.75
C VAL A 49 16.47 15.48 -1.59
N CYS A 50 16.00 14.90 -0.50
CA CYS A 50 14.60 14.70 -0.30
C CYS A 50 14.09 15.75 0.68
N THR A 51 13.61 16.86 0.13
CA THR A 51 13.04 17.96 0.92
C THR A 51 11.53 17.73 1.05
N PRO A 52 10.99 17.64 2.28
CA PRO A 52 9.54 17.59 2.45
C PRO A 52 8.90 18.84 1.83
N PRO A 53 7.65 18.75 1.34
CA PRO A 53 6.93 19.93 0.87
C PRO A 53 6.95 21.00 1.96
N PRO A 54 7.28 22.27 1.64
CA PRO A 54 7.09 23.34 2.58
C PRO A 54 5.60 23.42 2.93
N ALA A 55 5.30 23.71 4.19
CA ALA A 55 3.92 23.91 4.64
C ALA A 55 3.22 24.95 3.74
N GLY A 56 2.10 24.56 3.13
CA GLY A 56 1.33 25.41 2.21
C GLY A 56 1.69 25.28 0.73
N ALA A 57 2.41 24.23 0.30
CA ALA A 57 2.44 23.83 -1.10
C ALA A 57 1.01 23.52 -1.56
N ALA A 58 0.52 24.24 -2.57
CA ALA A 58 -0.85 24.04 -3.06
C ALA A 58 -0.96 22.70 -3.79
N LEU A 59 -1.97 21.90 -3.44
CA LEU A 59 -2.34 20.71 -4.20
C LEU A 59 -2.91 21.16 -5.55
N GLU A 60 -2.27 20.79 -6.67
CA GLU A 60 -2.45 21.51 -7.96
C GLU A 60 -3.33 20.78 -8.99
N LEU A 61 -3.76 19.54 -8.75
CA LEU A 61 -4.57 18.81 -9.74
C LEU A 61 -5.56 17.80 -9.13
N GLU A 62 -6.82 17.89 -9.58
CA GLU A 62 -7.88 16.89 -9.39
C GLU A 62 -8.23 16.32 -10.78
N LEU A 63 -8.03 15.00 -10.97
CA LEU A 63 -8.52 14.25 -12.12
C LEU A 63 -9.83 13.56 -11.71
N GLY A 64 -10.91 13.85 -12.43
CA GLY A 64 -12.23 13.30 -12.16
C GLY A 64 -12.53 12.00 -12.92
N PRO A 65 -13.70 11.40 -12.68
CA PRO A 65 -14.16 10.23 -13.42
C PRO A 65 -14.16 10.49 -14.93
N GLY A 66 -13.63 9.54 -15.72
CA GLY A 66 -13.48 9.68 -17.17
C GLY A 66 -12.27 10.50 -17.63
N ASP A 67 -11.61 11.22 -16.73
CA ASP A 67 -10.31 11.83 -17.01
C ASP A 67 -9.20 10.77 -16.89
N ALA A 68 -8.09 10.99 -17.60
CA ALA A 68 -6.92 10.11 -17.61
C ALA A 68 -7.18 8.61 -17.93
N GLY A 69 -8.32 8.28 -18.56
CA GLY A 69 -8.66 6.89 -18.89
C GLY A 69 -9.18 6.08 -17.69
N LEU A 70 -9.53 6.75 -16.58
CA LEU A 70 -10.22 6.12 -15.46
C LEU A 70 -11.68 5.82 -15.85
N PRO A 71 -12.27 4.71 -15.37
CA PRO A 71 -13.65 4.39 -15.65
C PRO A 71 -14.61 5.43 -15.03
N ALA A 72 -15.85 5.43 -15.52
CA ALA A 72 -16.88 6.35 -15.04
C ALA A 72 -17.46 5.96 -13.67
N ALA A 73 -17.35 4.68 -13.30
CA ALA A 73 -17.80 4.11 -12.04
C ALA A 73 -16.69 3.22 -11.46
N GLY A 74 -16.72 2.99 -10.15
CA GLY A 74 -15.84 2.04 -9.50
C GLY A 74 -15.91 2.08 -7.97
N GLU A 75 -15.52 0.98 -7.32
CA GLU A 75 -15.66 0.82 -5.86
C GLU A 75 -14.34 0.86 -5.08
N ALA A 76 -13.24 0.47 -5.70
CA ALA A 76 -11.92 0.42 -5.06
C ALA A 76 -10.93 1.22 -5.89
N VAL A 77 -10.09 2.01 -5.23
CA VAL A 77 -9.00 2.76 -5.86
C VAL A 77 -7.74 2.58 -5.03
N HIS A 78 -6.76 1.89 -5.60
CA HIS A 78 -5.42 1.75 -5.03
C HIS A 78 -4.43 2.50 -5.90
N VAL A 79 -3.52 3.24 -5.28
CA VAL A 79 -2.47 3.98 -5.98
C VAL A 79 -1.10 3.59 -5.45
N ALA A 80 -0.14 3.43 -6.37
CA ALA A 80 1.28 3.33 -6.06
C ALA A 80 2.06 4.32 -6.93
N GLY A 81 3.17 4.83 -6.40
CA GLY A 81 4.08 5.71 -7.13
C GLY A 81 5.21 4.92 -7.77
N ASP A 82 5.58 5.25 -9.00
CA ASP A 82 6.85 4.79 -9.57
C ASP A 82 7.98 5.82 -9.39
N ARG A 83 9.17 5.46 -9.88
CA ARG A 83 10.37 6.28 -9.75
C ARG A 83 10.40 7.52 -10.62
N ASP A 84 9.68 7.47 -11.73
CA ASP A 84 9.56 8.59 -12.65
C ASP A 84 8.50 9.60 -12.14
N GLY A 85 7.88 9.32 -10.99
CA GLY A 85 6.86 10.15 -10.37
C GLY A 85 5.45 9.87 -10.91
N ASN A 86 5.28 8.87 -11.78
CA ASN A 86 3.96 8.49 -12.26
C ASN A 86 3.17 7.81 -11.14
N ALA A 87 1.86 7.97 -11.16
CA ALA A 87 0.96 7.10 -10.42
C ALA A 87 0.61 5.88 -11.27
N ILE A 88 0.60 4.72 -10.63
CA ILE A 88 -0.09 3.53 -11.12
C ILE A 88 -1.35 3.37 -10.28
N VAL A 89 -2.49 3.39 -10.96
CA VAL A 89 -3.82 3.34 -10.33
C VAL A 89 -4.48 2.02 -10.71
N VAL A 90 -5.04 1.34 -9.72
CA VAL A 90 -5.85 0.14 -9.92
C VAL A 90 -7.26 0.41 -9.43
N ILE A 91 -8.24 0.09 -10.28
CA ILE A 91 -9.66 0.37 -10.04
C ILE A 91 -10.48 -0.88 -10.30
N THR A 92 -11.40 -1.19 -9.39
CA THR A 92 -12.51 -2.10 -9.69
C THR A 92 -13.56 -1.31 -10.47
N ASP A 93 -13.67 -1.60 -11.77
CA ASP A 93 -14.62 -0.99 -12.70
C ASP A 93 -15.92 -1.80 -12.69
N GLU A 94 -17.00 -1.17 -12.25
CA GLU A 94 -18.31 -1.80 -12.20
C GLU A 94 -19.07 -1.61 -13.51
N THR A 95 -19.53 -2.71 -14.10
CA THR A 95 -20.47 -2.70 -15.22
C THR A 95 -21.87 -3.10 -14.75
N GLU A 96 -22.84 -3.17 -15.67
CA GLU A 96 -24.20 -3.62 -15.31
C GLU A 96 -24.25 -5.10 -14.90
N ASP A 97 -23.28 -5.91 -15.36
CA ASP A 97 -23.34 -7.37 -15.28
C ASP A 97 -22.15 -8.00 -14.53
N ASP A 98 -21.03 -7.29 -14.38
CA ASP A 98 -19.79 -7.79 -13.79
C ASP A 98 -18.89 -6.66 -13.25
N THR A 99 -17.81 -7.04 -12.56
CA THR A 99 -16.72 -6.15 -12.15
C THR A 99 -15.41 -6.57 -12.81
N ASP A 100 -14.68 -5.62 -13.37
CA ASP A 100 -13.35 -5.83 -13.96
C ASP A 100 -12.29 -5.02 -13.21
N VAL A 101 -11.02 -5.36 -13.41
CA VAL A 101 -9.91 -4.54 -12.88
C VAL A 101 -9.26 -3.72 -13.99
N VAL A 102 -9.26 -2.39 -13.83
CA VAL A 102 -8.54 -1.45 -14.70
C VAL A 102 -7.26 -1.01 -14.02
N ILE A 103 -6.15 -1.11 -14.74
CA ILE A 103 -4.81 -0.72 -14.30
C ILE A 103 -4.33 0.37 -15.25
N ALA A 104 -4.02 1.55 -14.73
CA ALA A 104 -3.65 2.71 -15.54
C ALA A 104 -2.42 3.42 -14.97
N GLN A 105 -1.58 3.94 -15.86
CA GLN A 105 -0.52 4.86 -15.51
C GLN A 105 -0.98 6.31 -15.74
N VAL A 106 -0.66 7.18 -14.80
CA VAL A 106 -0.87 8.63 -14.88
C VAL A 106 0.46 9.32 -14.66
N THR A 107 0.89 10.12 -15.62
CA THR A 107 2.15 10.88 -15.53
C THR A 107 2.12 11.91 -14.40
N PRO A 108 3.29 12.39 -13.91
CA PRO A 108 3.34 13.46 -12.93
C PRO A 108 2.45 14.64 -13.28
N ASP A 109 2.32 15.00 -14.56
CA ASP A 109 1.55 16.16 -15.03
C ASP A 109 0.04 15.86 -15.11
N GLY A 110 -0.39 14.69 -14.64
CA GLY A 110 -1.77 14.21 -14.70
C GLY A 110 -2.22 13.71 -16.07
N ALA A 111 -1.32 13.65 -17.06
CA ALA A 111 -1.66 13.11 -18.37
C ALA A 111 -1.74 11.58 -18.33
N PRO A 112 -2.70 10.94 -19.03
CA PRO A 112 -2.78 9.49 -19.13
C PRO A 112 -1.54 8.92 -19.84
N GLY A 113 -0.98 7.85 -19.26
CA GLY A 113 0.02 7.00 -19.88
C GLY A 113 -0.63 5.84 -20.64
N TRP A 114 -0.36 4.62 -20.19
CA TRP A 114 -1.00 3.40 -20.69
C TRP A 114 -2.13 2.94 -19.75
N SER A 115 -3.01 2.08 -20.26
CA SER A 115 -4.00 1.36 -19.44
C SER A 115 -4.20 -0.07 -19.94
N VAL A 116 -4.58 -0.95 -19.01
CA VAL A 116 -4.85 -2.38 -19.23
C VAL A 116 -6.10 -2.76 -18.43
N ARG A 117 -6.98 -3.57 -19.03
CA ARG A 117 -8.13 -4.19 -18.36
C ARG A 117 -7.84 -5.66 -18.09
N TYR A 118 -8.25 -6.15 -16.94
CA TYR A 118 -8.25 -7.54 -16.53
C TYR A 118 -9.68 -8.01 -16.28
N GLU A 119 -10.11 -9.01 -17.05
CA GLU A 119 -11.48 -9.60 -17.05
C GLU A 119 -11.46 -11.04 -16.50
N GLY A 120 -10.42 -11.40 -15.76
CA GLY A 120 -10.29 -12.74 -15.20
C GLY A 120 -10.13 -13.83 -16.26
N MET A 121 -10.11 -15.08 -15.83
CA MET A 121 -10.18 -16.24 -16.73
C MET A 121 -11.62 -16.64 -17.03
N ALA A 122 -12.55 -16.32 -16.13
CA ALA A 122 -13.95 -16.69 -16.22
C ALA A 122 -14.83 -15.59 -16.84
N GLY A 123 -14.36 -14.34 -16.95
CA GLY A 123 -15.20 -13.20 -17.34
C GLY A 123 -16.30 -12.97 -16.30
N LEU A 124 -15.92 -12.96 -15.03
CA LEU A 124 -16.78 -12.80 -13.87
C LEU A 124 -16.24 -11.67 -13.00
N ASP A 125 -16.85 -11.45 -11.83
CA ASP A 125 -16.43 -10.42 -10.90
C ASP A 125 -14.96 -10.53 -10.49
N ASP A 126 -14.20 -9.48 -10.77
CA ASP A 126 -12.83 -9.28 -10.35
C ASP A 126 -12.72 -7.99 -9.52
N THR A 127 -12.18 -8.12 -8.31
CA THR A 127 -11.99 -6.97 -7.41
C THR A 127 -10.51 -6.69 -7.22
N ALA A 128 -10.10 -5.46 -7.46
CA ALA A 128 -8.77 -4.98 -7.08
C ALA A 128 -8.66 -4.92 -5.56
N LEU A 129 -7.64 -5.59 -5.01
CA LEU A 129 -7.39 -5.62 -3.57
C LEU A 129 -6.24 -4.72 -3.17
N ASP A 130 -5.17 -4.68 -3.96
CA ASP A 130 -3.97 -3.89 -3.63
C ASP A 130 -2.99 -3.77 -4.83
N ILE A 131 -2.04 -2.84 -4.74
CA ILE A 131 -0.98 -2.62 -5.73
C ILE A 131 0.37 -2.33 -5.07
N ALA A 132 1.44 -2.89 -5.64
CA ALA A 132 2.81 -2.52 -5.30
C ALA A 132 3.66 -2.29 -6.56
N VAL A 133 4.54 -1.29 -6.51
CA VAL A 133 5.56 -1.06 -7.54
C VAL A 133 6.91 -1.51 -7.00
N GLY A 134 7.59 -2.34 -7.78
CA GLY A 134 8.91 -2.88 -7.46
C GLY A 134 10.04 -1.89 -7.69
N ALA A 135 11.15 -2.20 -7.03
CA ALA A 135 12.46 -1.58 -7.22
C ALA A 135 13.04 -1.71 -8.66
N ASP A 136 12.34 -2.30 -9.60
CA ASP A 136 12.71 -2.40 -11.01
C ASP A 136 11.68 -1.73 -11.92
N GLY A 137 10.66 -1.12 -11.32
CA GLY A 137 9.49 -0.58 -12.01
C GLY A 137 8.48 -1.66 -12.42
N ASP A 138 8.69 -2.92 -12.05
CA ASP A 138 7.66 -3.95 -12.25
C ASP A 138 6.46 -3.64 -11.35
N ILE A 139 5.26 -3.87 -11.86
CA ILE A 139 4.01 -3.52 -11.19
C ILE A 139 3.32 -4.83 -10.82
N TYR A 140 2.93 -4.94 -9.56
CA TYR A 140 2.22 -6.10 -9.03
C TYR A 140 0.83 -5.67 -8.58
N VAL A 141 -0.19 -6.36 -9.05
CA VAL A 141 -1.59 -6.09 -8.69
C VAL A 141 -2.19 -7.35 -8.07
N LEU A 142 -2.78 -7.18 -6.89
CA LEU A 142 -3.52 -8.22 -6.20
C LEU A 142 -5.00 -8.11 -6.55
N VAL A 143 -5.58 -9.23 -6.98
CA VAL A 143 -6.98 -9.31 -7.43
C VAL A 143 -7.67 -10.49 -6.75
N SER A 144 -8.90 -10.28 -6.31
CA SER A 144 -9.85 -11.36 -6.00
C SER A 144 -10.62 -11.67 -7.28
N GLU A 145 -10.31 -12.80 -7.91
CA GLU A 145 -10.98 -13.23 -9.15
C GLU A 145 -12.06 -14.26 -8.84
N GLN A 146 -13.27 -14.04 -9.34
CA GLN A 146 -14.35 -15.01 -9.28
C GLN A 146 -14.21 -16.05 -10.39
N LEU A 147 -14.38 -17.33 -10.04
CA LEU A 147 -14.28 -18.47 -10.94
C LEU A 147 -15.59 -19.26 -10.93
N TYR A 148 -16.01 -19.76 -12.10
CA TYR A 148 -17.05 -20.79 -12.16
C TYR A 148 -16.45 -22.16 -11.81
N GLU A 149 -16.95 -22.77 -10.74
CA GLU A 149 -16.72 -24.19 -10.48
C GLU A 149 -17.97 -25.00 -10.88
N LEU A 150 -17.83 -25.76 -11.96
CA LEU A 150 -18.85 -26.73 -12.38
C LEU A 150 -18.80 -27.95 -11.45
N VAL A 151 -19.50 -27.90 -10.33
CA VAL A 151 -19.65 -29.06 -9.45
C VAL A 151 -20.57 -30.06 -10.13
N SER A 152 -20.00 -31.18 -10.59
CA SER A 152 -20.73 -32.21 -11.35
C SER A 152 -21.74 -33.02 -10.50
N GLU A 153 -21.68 -32.89 -9.17
CA GLU A 153 -22.55 -33.63 -8.24
C GLU A 153 -23.78 -32.82 -7.81
N GLY A 154 -24.69 -32.57 -8.77
CA GLY A 154 -26.10 -32.37 -8.47
C GLY A 154 -26.56 -30.98 -7.99
N PHE A 155 -26.74 -30.10 -8.98
CA PHE A 155 -27.75 -29.02 -9.04
C PHE A 155 -27.45 -27.63 -8.46
N GLY A 156 -26.20 -27.16 -8.45
CA GLY A 156 -25.89 -25.74 -8.26
C GLY A 156 -24.59 -25.32 -8.95
N ASN A 157 -24.59 -24.13 -9.57
CA ASN A 157 -23.34 -23.48 -9.93
C ASN A 157 -22.75 -22.89 -8.65
N ARG A 158 -21.47 -23.18 -8.39
CA ARG A 158 -20.71 -22.60 -7.29
C ARG A 158 -19.70 -21.62 -7.90
N THR A 159 -19.70 -20.38 -7.44
CA THR A 159 -18.71 -19.37 -7.83
C THR A 159 -17.61 -19.37 -6.77
N GLY A 160 -16.45 -19.94 -7.08
CA GLY A 160 -15.29 -19.85 -6.19
C GLY A 160 -14.58 -18.51 -6.34
N GLN A 161 -13.73 -18.16 -5.39
CA GLN A 161 -12.79 -17.05 -5.53
C GLN A 161 -11.36 -17.58 -5.57
N THR A 162 -10.48 -16.92 -6.32
CA THR A 162 -9.04 -17.18 -6.32
C THR A 162 -8.31 -15.88 -6.11
N LEU A 163 -7.24 -15.93 -5.31
CA LEU A 163 -6.36 -14.79 -5.15
C LEU A 163 -5.33 -14.80 -6.28
N VAL A 164 -5.26 -13.71 -7.03
CA VAL A 164 -4.40 -13.57 -8.21
C VAL A 164 -3.43 -12.44 -8.00
N VAL A 165 -2.17 -12.70 -8.36
CA VAL A 165 -1.17 -11.67 -8.56
C VAL A 165 -0.90 -11.54 -10.06
N LEU A 166 -1.08 -10.33 -10.57
CA LEU A 166 -0.68 -9.94 -11.91
C LEU A 166 0.64 -9.18 -11.83
N ALA A 167 1.64 -9.61 -12.59
CA ALA A 167 2.86 -8.84 -12.78
C ALA A 167 2.89 -8.20 -14.16
N LEU A 168 3.14 -6.89 -14.20
CA LEU A 168 3.25 -6.09 -15.40
C LEU A 168 4.66 -5.46 -15.45
N ALA A 169 5.16 -5.26 -16.66
CA ALA A 169 6.32 -4.41 -16.90
C ALA A 169 5.94 -2.92 -16.71
N PRO A 170 6.92 -2.00 -16.59
CA PRO A 170 6.66 -0.57 -16.45
C PRO A 170 5.81 0.05 -17.58
N ASP A 171 5.77 -0.58 -18.74
CA ASP A 171 4.97 -0.17 -19.91
C ASP A 171 3.56 -0.80 -19.94
N GLY A 172 3.16 -1.48 -18.87
CA GLY A 172 1.87 -2.17 -18.73
C GLY A 172 1.84 -3.56 -19.37
N ALA A 173 2.93 -4.04 -19.99
CA ALA A 173 2.93 -5.38 -20.59
C ALA A 173 2.90 -6.49 -19.52
N ARG A 174 1.91 -7.39 -19.57
CA ARG A 174 1.83 -8.54 -18.65
C ARG A 174 3.02 -9.48 -18.79
N ARG A 175 3.68 -9.75 -17.66
CA ARG A 175 4.82 -10.68 -17.56
C ARG A 175 4.39 -12.06 -17.12
N TRP A 176 3.72 -12.14 -15.98
CA TRP A 176 3.29 -13.41 -15.41
C TRP A 176 2.02 -13.23 -14.57
N ARG A 177 1.40 -14.37 -14.24
CA ARG A 177 0.23 -14.48 -13.38
C ARG A 177 0.49 -15.60 -12.38
N TYR A 178 0.36 -15.30 -11.10
CA TYR A 178 0.30 -16.29 -10.03
C TYR A 178 -1.13 -16.36 -9.54
N ALA A 179 -1.66 -17.57 -9.34
CA ALA A 179 -2.99 -17.75 -8.79
C ALA A 179 -2.94 -18.81 -7.70
N ARG A 180 -3.56 -18.49 -6.58
CA ARG A 180 -3.70 -19.38 -5.45
C ARG A 180 -5.15 -19.83 -5.38
N ALA A 181 -5.36 -21.11 -5.66
CA ALA A 181 -6.65 -21.75 -5.42
C ALA A 181 -6.96 -21.69 -3.93
N LEU A 182 -8.22 -21.43 -3.61
CA LEU A 182 -8.71 -21.45 -2.24
C LEU A 182 -9.32 -22.82 -2.01
N ASP A 183 -8.73 -23.60 -1.11
CA ASP A 183 -9.07 -25.02 -0.88
C ASP A 183 -10.43 -25.25 -0.20
N ASP A 184 -11.33 -24.27 -0.15
CA ASP A 184 -12.58 -24.40 0.60
C ASP A 184 -13.81 -24.56 -0.27
N GLU A 185 -14.67 -25.51 0.12
CA GLU A 185 -15.98 -25.73 -0.48
C GLU A 185 -16.97 -24.58 -0.14
N ASP A 186 -16.60 -23.73 0.83
CA ASP A 186 -17.30 -22.51 1.24
C ASP A 186 -16.91 -21.31 0.36
N ILE A 187 -17.22 -21.47 -0.91
CA ILE A 187 -17.02 -20.57 -2.06
C ILE A 187 -17.58 -19.13 -1.98
N GLU A 188 -18.37 -18.77 -0.96
CA GLU A 188 -18.99 -17.42 -0.89
C GLU A 188 -18.17 -16.37 -0.12
N ARG A 189 -16.94 -16.68 0.31
CA ARG A 189 -16.22 -15.83 1.28
C ARG A 189 -15.06 -15.05 0.67
N ALA A 190 -15.16 -13.72 0.78
CA ALA A 190 -14.09 -12.79 0.44
C ALA A 190 -12.78 -13.14 1.16
N ARG A 191 -11.69 -13.22 0.41
CA ARG A 191 -10.35 -13.07 0.99
C ARG A 191 -9.93 -11.62 0.95
N LEU A 192 -9.26 -11.21 2.02
CA LEU A 192 -8.51 -9.98 2.05
C LEU A 192 -7.06 -10.31 1.79
N GLY A 193 -6.35 -9.41 1.15
CA GLY A 193 -4.92 -9.53 0.97
C GLY A 193 -4.28 -8.19 0.73
N ALA A 194 -3.00 -8.11 1.06
CA ALA A 194 -2.16 -6.96 0.81
C ALA A 194 -0.83 -7.45 0.23
N ILE A 195 -0.20 -6.61 -0.59
CA ILE A 195 1.06 -6.89 -1.24
C ILE A 195 2.07 -5.77 -1.03
N ALA A 196 3.34 -6.15 -0.97
CA ALA A 196 4.42 -5.19 -0.94
C ALA A 196 5.67 -5.77 -1.57
N THR A 197 6.54 -4.89 -2.08
CA THR A 197 7.82 -5.29 -2.67
C THR A 197 8.94 -5.05 -1.70
N THR A 198 9.91 -5.94 -1.75
CA THR A 198 11.10 -5.88 -0.90
C THR A 198 12.27 -5.21 -1.63
N PRO A 199 13.30 -4.73 -0.91
CA PRO A 199 14.51 -4.19 -1.53
C PRO A 199 15.22 -5.17 -2.48
N GLU A 200 15.06 -6.47 -2.26
CA GLU A 200 15.63 -7.54 -3.09
C GLU A 200 14.78 -7.92 -4.31
N HIS A 201 13.74 -7.12 -4.64
CA HIS A 201 12.81 -7.38 -5.75
C HIS A 201 11.95 -8.64 -5.59
N GLU A 202 11.72 -9.09 -4.36
CA GLU A 202 10.72 -10.11 -4.06
C GLU A 202 9.37 -9.44 -3.79
N LEU A 203 8.30 -10.10 -4.19
CA LEU A 203 6.93 -9.74 -3.86
C LEU A 203 6.47 -10.53 -2.65
N VAL A 204 5.97 -9.83 -1.64
CA VAL A 204 5.30 -10.40 -0.49
C VAL A 204 3.80 -10.25 -0.69
N VAL A 205 3.07 -11.33 -0.44
CA VAL A 205 1.62 -11.37 -0.35
C VAL A 205 1.26 -11.86 1.04
N LEU A 206 0.45 -11.12 1.77
CA LEU A 206 -0.18 -11.58 3.00
C LEU A 206 -1.67 -11.63 2.76
N ASP A 207 -2.28 -12.79 2.92
CA ASP A 207 -3.72 -12.96 2.73
C ASP A 207 -4.37 -13.68 3.89
N ALA A 208 -5.64 -13.34 4.14
CA ALA A 208 -6.43 -13.93 5.20
C ALA A 208 -7.87 -14.15 4.74
N ARG A 209 -8.55 -15.10 5.39
CA ARG A 209 -9.98 -15.33 5.21
C ARG A 209 -10.75 -14.24 5.94
N ALA A 210 -11.74 -13.62 5.30
CA ALA A 210 -12.52 -12.57 5.95
C ALA A 210 -13.46 -13.10 7.04
N ASP A 211 -13.88 -14.36 6.94
CA ASP A 211 -14.80 -15.02 7.86
C ASP A 211 -14.22 -16.38 8.26
N THR A 212 -13.75 -16.51 9.51
CA THR A 212 -13.40 -17.81 10.04
C THR A 212 -14.11 -18.10 11.35
N THR A 213 -15.01 -19.07 11.26
CA THR A 213 -15.49 -19.87 12.40
C THR A 213 -14.47 -20.92 12.84
N VAL A 214 -13.30 -21.01 12.16
CA VAL A 214 -12.26 -22.02 12.37
C VAL A 214 -10.89 -21.37 12.16
N GLY A 215 -10.06 -21.36 13.20
CA GLY A 215 -8.85 -20.54 13.36
C GLY A 215 -7.68 -20.78 12.41
N ASP A 216 -7.88 -20.58 11.11
CA ASP A 216 -6.82 -20.46 10.11
C ASP A 216 -6.19 -19.07 10.25
N GLY A 217 -4.86 -19.04 10.39
CA GLY A 217 -4.13 -17.78 10.41
C GLY A 217 -3.95 -17.19 9.01
N PRO A 218 -3.45 -15.94 8.92
CA PRO A 218 -2.98 -15.37 7.66
C PRO A 218 -1.92 -16.26 7.03
N VAL A 219 -1.79 -16.20 5.71
CA VAL A 219 -0.74 -16.91 4.99
C VAL A 219 0.18 -15.91 4.32
N LEU A 220 1.45 -16.01 4.66
CA LEU A 220 2.52 -15.28 4.01
C LEU A 220 2.97 -16.07 2.77
N THR A 221 3.00 -15.42 1.62
CA THR A 221 3.55 -15.96 0.37
C THR A 221 4.62 -14.99 -0.14
N VAL A 222 5.81 -15.50 -0.43
CA VAL A 222 6.92 -14.73 -1.03
C VAL A 222 7.19 -15.28 -2.42
N LEU A 223 7.08 -14.42 -3.41
CA LEU A 223 7.36 -14.70 -4.82
C LEU A 223 8.60 -13.94 -5.25
N ASP A 224 9.45 -14.56 -6.06
CA ASP A 224 10.50 -13.80 -6.75
C ASP A 224 9.92 -12.93 -7.87
N ARG A 225 10.75 -12.07 -8.46
CA ARG A 225 10.34 -11.20 -9.57
C ARG A 225 9.82 -11.92 -10.83
N TRP A 226 10.02 -13.24 -10.93
CA TRP A 226 9.55 -14.07 -12.04
C TRP A 226 8.29 -14.87 -11.66
N GLY A 227 7.75 -14.67 -10.46
CA GLY A 227 6.55 -15.34 -9.96
C GLY A 227 6.82 -16.75 -9.44
N ASN A 228 8.09 -17.14 -9.22
CA ASN A 228 8.38 -18.42 -8.59
C ASN A 228 8.15 -18.33 -7.08
N LEU A 229 7.51 -19.36 -6.53
CA LEU A 229 7.28 -19.46 -5.10
C LEU A 229 8.59 -19.71 -4.34
N GLY A 230 8.97 -18.78 -3.48
CA GLY A 230 10.10 -18.91 -2.56
C GLY A 230 9.66 -19.47 -1.21
N VAL A 231 8.76 -18.75 -0.54
CA VAL A 231 8.26 -19.11 0.81
C VAL A 231 6.73 -19.11 0.80
N GLN A 232 6.14 -20.08 1.49
CA GLN A 232 4.74 -20.04 1.90
C GLN A 232 4.66 -20.49 3.36
N ALA A 233 4.11 -19.65 4.22
CA ALA A 233 4.02 -19.91 5.65
C ALA A 233 2.65 -19.52 6.19
N GLU A 234 1.99 -20.46 6.85
CA GLU A 234 0.80 -20.18 7.65
C GLU A 234 1.25 -19.59 8.99
N LEU A 235 0.77 -18.38 9.30
CA LEU A 235 1.11 -17.72 10.55
C LEU A 235 0.28 -18.33 11.68
N SER A 236 0.95 -18.78 12.73
CA SER A 236 0.24 -19.33 13.89
C SER A 236 -0.49 -18.22 14.63
N GLY A 237 -1.81 -18.35 14.75
CA GLY A 237 -2.67 -17.43 15.47
C GLY A 237 -4.04 -17.42 14.84
N ALA A 238 -5.07 -17.84 15.60
CA ALA A 238 -6.43 -17.80 15.11
C ALA A 238 -6.88 -16.34 15.03
N LEU A 239 -6.99 -15.79 13.82
CA LEU A 239 -7.71 -14.56 13.58
C LEU A 239 -9.14 -14.96 13.21
N GLU A 240 -10.13 -14.63 14.06
CA GLU A 240 -11.51 -15.08 13.82
C GLU A 240 -12.07 -14.47 12.53
N ILE A 241 -12.18 -13.14 12.46
CA ILE A 241 -12.84 -12.45 11.34
C ILE A 241 -11.96 -11.28 10.92
N VAL A 242 -11.24 -11.42 9.81
CA VAL A 242 -10.39 -10.34 9.29
C VAL A 242 -11.24 -9.40 8.43
N MET A 243 -11.39 -8.16 8.87
CA MET A 243 -12.18 -7.13 8.18
C MET A 243 -11.31 -6.18 7.35
N ASN A 244 -10.03 -6.03 7.72
CA ASN A 244 -9.05 -5.29 6.96
C ASN A 244 -7.67 -5.89 7.19
N LEU A 245 -6.79 -5.80 6.21
CA LEU A 245 -5.42 -6.31 6.23
C LEU A 245 -4.55 -5.40 5.36
N ASP A 246 -3.43 -4.96 5.91
CA ASP A 246 -2.44 -4.16 5.19
C ASP A 246 -1.02 -4.56 5.60
N ILE A 247 -0.05 -4.38 4.69
CA ILE A 247 1.36 -4.70 4.94
C ILE A 247 2.31 -3.61 4.47
N ALA A 248 3.44 -3.50 5.16
CA ALA A 248 4.59 -2.71 4.74
C ALA A 248 5.87 -3.53 4.90
N ILE A 249 6.95 -3.15 4.22
CA ILE A 249 8.24 -3.84 4.30
C ILE A 249 9.24 -2.97 5.05
N ALA A 250 9.78 -3.50 6.14
CA ALA A 250 10.89 -2.89 6.87
C ALA A 250 12.17 -2.89 6.02
N SER A 251 13.15 -2.05 6.35
CA SER A 251 14.39 -1.94 5.57
C SER A 251 15.21 -3.24 5.53
N GLY A 252 15.07 -4.07 6.55
CA GLY A 252 15.66 -5.42 6.61
C GLY A 252 14.90 -6.51 5.83
N GLY A 253 13.78 -6.18 5.17
CA GLY A 253 12.96 -7.13 4.42
C GLY A 253 11.91 -7.87 5.25
N ASP A 254 11.80 -7.58 6.55
CA ASP A 254 10.71 -8.09 7.38
C ASP A 254 9.37 -7.47 6.98
N VAL A 255 8.30 -8.23 7.14
CA VAL A 255 6.93 -7.81 6.87
C VAL A 255 6.34 -7.23 8.14
N LEU A 256 5.91 -5.98 8.06
CA LEU A 256 5.08 -5.32 9.06
C LEU A 256 3.63 -5.52 8.62
N ALA A 257 2.78 -6.06 9.48
CA ALA A 257 1.40 -6.34 9.16
C ALA A 257 0.47 -5.71 10.19
N THR A 258 -0.67 -5.20 9.72
CA THR A 258 -1.78 -4.82 10.57
C THR A 258 -3.08 -5.41 10.04
N ALA A 259 -3.97 -5.78 10.94
CA ALA A 259 -5.30 -6.25 10.58
C ALA A 259 -6.34 -5.81 11.59
N THR A 260 -7.53 -5.52 11.10
CA THR A 260 -8.74 -5.47 11.93
C THR A 260 -9.29 -6.87 12.01
N VAL A 261 -9.28 -7.47 13.20
CA VAL A 261 -9.72 -8.84 13.43
C VAL A 261 -10.84 -8.82 14.44
N TYR A 262 -12.11 -8.96 14.07
CA TYR A 262 -13.18 -8.76 15.05
C TYR A 262 -13.10 -9.76 16.22
N PRO A 263 -13.14 -9.32 17.50
CA PRO A 263 -13.06 -7.95 18.00
C PRO A 263 -11.64 -7.70 18.56
N ALA A 264 -10.70 -7.21 17.74
CA ALA A 264 -9.29 -6.96 18.05
C ALA A 264 -8.62 -6.20 16.90
N LEU A 265 -7.50 -5.55 17.23
CA LEU A 265 -6.47 -5.18 16.28
C LEU A 265 -5.34 -6.18 16.41
N TRP A 266 -4.83 -6.65 15.28
CA TRP A 266 -3.63 -7.49 15.22
C TRP A 266 -2.53 -6.71 14.51
N ASN A 267 -1.39 -6.57 15.18
CA ASN A 267 -0.18 -6.01 14.60
C ASN A 267 0.93 -7.06 14.71
N ALA A 268 1.78 -7.17 13.71
CA ALA A 268 2.90 -8.11 13.76
C ALA A 268 4.10 -7.62 12.96
N ARG A 269 5.27 -8.13 13.35
CA ARG A 269 6.48 -8.17 12.52
C ARG A 269 6.80 -9.62 12.23
N ILE A 270 6.88 -9.95 10.95
CA ILE A 270 7.03 -11.31 10.44
C ILE A 270 8.29 -11.34 9.59
N ALA A 271 9.23 -12.21 9.95
CA ALA A 271 10.40 -12.44 9.12
C ALA A 271 9.99 -13.12 7.81
N ARG A 272 10.87 -13.02 6.80
CA ARG A 272 10.62 -13.58 5.46
C ARG A 272 10.34 -15.07 5.42
N ASP A 273 10.84 -15.82 6.40
CA ASP A 273 10.59 -17.27 6.52
C ASP A 273 9.23 -17.60 7.17
N GLY A 274 8.43 -16.58 7.50
CA GLY A 274 7.15 -16.70 8.17
C GLY A 274 7.23 -16.73 9.70
N SER A 275 8.43 -16.68 10.29
CA SER A 275 8.55 -16.61 11.74
C SER A 275 8.11 -15.24 12.27
N VAL A 276 7.27 -15.25 13.30
CA VAL A 276 6.75 -14.02 13.92
C VAL A 276 7.77 -13.50 14.93
N ALA A 277 8.39 -12.36 14.65
CA ALA A 277 9.35 -11.71 15.55
C ALA A 277 8.64 -11.11 16.77
N TRP A 278 7.52 -10.42 16.53
CA TRP A 278 6.58 -9.99 17.56
C TRP A 278 5.17 -9.93 17.00
N SER A 279 4.19 -10.07 17.88
CA SER A 279 2.78 -9.83 17.57
C SER A 279 2.09 -9.20 18.78
N ASP A 280 1.26 -8.20 18.50
CA ASP A 280 0.38 -7.54 19.45
C ASP A 280 -1.07 -7.76 19.04
N VAL A 281 -1.90 -8.20 19.99
CA VAL A 281 -3.35 -8.33 19.80
C VAL A 281 -4.01 -7.46 20.85
N THR A 282 -4.53 -6.32 20.40
CA THR A 282 -5.18 -5.33 21.28
C THR A 282 -6.69 -5.42 21.12
N PRO A 283 -7.47 -5.69 22.20
CA PRO A 283 -8.93 -5.66 22.13
C PRO A 283 -9.45 -4.28 21.67
N PRO A 284 -10.48 -4.20 20.84
CA PRO A 284 -10.86 -3.01 20.14
C PRO A 284 -11.71 -2.20 21.10
N GLN A 285 -11.43 -0.91 21.14
CA GLN A 285 -12.33 0.07 21.74
C GLN A 285 -13.13 0.74 20.61
N GLY A 286 -13.70 -0.07 19.70
CA GLY A 286 -14.29 0.42 18.45
C GLY A 286 -13.27 0.76 17.35
N GLN A 287 -12.00 0.40 17.55
CA GLN A 287 -10.92 0.72 16.61
C GLN A 287 -10.83 -0.28 15.46
N ARG A 288 -10.48 0.21 14.27
CA ARG A 288 -10.15 -0.57 13.06
C ARG A 288 -8.82 -0.09 12.51
N ALA A 289 -7.88 -0.99 12.27
CA ALA A 289 -6.69 -0.69 11.50
C ALA A 289 -7.05 -0.47 10.03
N THR A 290 -6.53 0.60 9.45
CA THR A 290 -6.85 1.03 8.07
C THR A 290 -5.66 0.95 7.14
N ALA A 291 -4.47 1.32 7.63
CA ALA A 291 -3.25 1.28 6.85
C ALA A 291 -2.00 1.14 7.72
N ILE A 292 -0.89 0.71 7.11
CA ILE A 292 0.43 0.62 7.75
C ILE A 292 1.53 1.14 6.83
N ALA A 293 2.54 1.80 7.40
CA ALA A 293 3.75 2.19 6.69
C ALA A 293 5.02 1.86 7.50
N ALA A 294 6.10 1.54 6.79
CA ALA A 294 7.40 1.29 7.39
C ALA A 294 8.19 2.61 7.57
N GLY A 295 8.74 2.80 8.76
CA GLY A 295 9.65 3.90 9.10
C GLY A 295 11.11 3.62 8.80
N ARG A 296 11.97 4.65 8.90
CA ARG A 296 13.42 4.54 8.68
C ARG A 296 14.16 3.68 9.71
N GLU A 297 13.65 3.59 10.93
CA GLU A 297 14.24 2.79 12.02
C GLU A 297 13.59 1.39 12.12
N ASP A 298 13.01 0.90 11.01
CA ASP A 298 12.15 -0.29 10.99
C ASP A 298 10.95 -0.20 11.94
N ASP A 299 10.49 1.02 12.19
CA ASP A 299 9.24 1.25 12.92
C ASP A 299 8.04 0.90 12.03
N ALA A 300 6.93 0.51 12.65
CA ALA A 300 5.64 0.45 12.00
C ALA A 300 4.79 1.66 12.42
N TYR A 301 4.25 2.38 11.44
CA TYR A 301 3.24 3.41 11.62
C TYR A 301 1.88 2.83 11.23
N VAL A 302 1.05 2.53 12.21
CA VAL A 302 -0.28 1.93 12.02
C VAL A 302 -1.34 3.00 12.21
N LEU A 303 -2.20 3.17 11.22
CA LEU A 303 -3.29 4.12 11.26
C LEU A 303 -4.59 3.41 11.64
N VAL A 304 -5.21 3.82 12.75
CA VAL A 304 -6.41 3.18 13.30
C VAL A 304 -7.56 4.18 13.46
N THR A 305 -8.80 3.76 13.23
CA THR A 305 -9.98 4.53 13.63
C THR A 305 -10.06 4.62 15.15
N THR A 306 -10.66 5.70 15.64
CA THR A 306 -11.02 5.87 17.05
C THR A 306 -12.47 6.31 17.16
N GLY A 307 -13.12 6.09 18.29
CA GLY A 307 -14.51 6.51 18.51
C GLY A 307 -15.53 5.53 17.94
N ASP A 308 -16.79 5.97 17.90
CA ASP A 308 -17.92 5.22 17.37
C ASP A 308 -18.38 5.86 16.04
N GLU A 309 -18.18 5.09 14.96
CA GLU A 309 -18.59 5.44 13.61
C GLU A 309 -20.07 5.82 13.53
N GLU A 310 -20.93 5.04 14.20
CA GLU A 310 -22.38 5.25 14.17
C GLU A 310 -22.80 6.46 15.00
N ALA A 311 -22.00 6.84 16.00
CA ALA A 311 -22.23 8.02 16.82
C ALA A 311 -21.76 9.33 16.15
N GLY A 312 -21.01 9.24 15.04
CA GLY A 312 -20.47 10.40 14.35
C GLY A 312 -19.33 11.09 15.12
N ASP A 313 -18.69 10.40 16.07
CA ASP A 313 -17.53 10.89 16.82
C ASP A 313 -16.24 10.17 16.44
N ALA A 314 -16.24 9.50 15.28
CA ALA A 314 -15.06 8.83 14.76
C ALA A 314 -13.92 9.83 14.53
N GLY A 315 -12.71 9.39 14.84
CA GLY A 315 -11.46 10.06 14.51
C GLY A 315 -10.44 9.01 14.15
N PHE A 316 -9.16 9.37 14.26
CA PHE A 316 -8.10 8.39 14.10
C PHE A 316 -6.89 8.64 14.98
N GLU A 317 -6.15 7.57 15.17
CA GLU A 317 -4.90 7.52 15.90
C GLU A 317 -3.82 6.93 15.00
N LEU A 318 -2.66 7.59 14.93
CA LEU A 318 -1.45 7.05 14.35
C LEU A 318 -0.59 6.46 15.47
N GLN A 319 -0.39 5.16 15.43
CA GLN A 319 0.39 4.39 16.39
C GLN A 319 1.78 4.09 15.82
N ARG A 320 2.84 4.41 16.56
CA ARG A 320 4.22 3.99 16.22
C ARG A 320 4.63 2.79 17.07
N PHE A 321 4.96 1.69 16.41
CA PHE A 321 5.62 0.52 17.00
C PHE A 321 7.09 0.55 16.63
N ALA A 322 7.97 0.47 17.62
CA ALA A 322 9.39 0.29 17.38
C ALA A 322 9.69 -1.09 16.80
N ALA A 323 10.91 -1.28 16.31
CA ALA A 323 11.39 -2.54 15.76
C ALA A 323 11.17 -3.76 16.69
N ASP A 324 11.21 -3.56 18.01
CA ASP A 324 11.02 -4.59 19.04
C ASP A 324 9.54 -4.82 19.44
N GLY A 325 8.60 -4.13 18.80
CA GLY A 325 7.16 -4.20 19.06
C GLY A 325 6.68 -3.25 20.16
N SER A 326 7.56 -2.45 20.78
CA SER A 326 7.14 -1.47 21.78
C SER A 326 6.41 -0.29 21.13
N MET A 327 5.17 -0.04 21.56
CA MET A 327 4.38 1.10 21.11
C MET A 327 4.79 2.38 21.87
N SER A 328 5.14 3.45 21.16
CA SER A 328 5.75 4.66 21.77
C SER A 328 5.01 5.97 21.52
N VAL A 329 4.45 6.17 20.32
CA VAL A 329 3.85 7.45 19.92
C VAL A 329 2.41 7.23 19.48
N ARG A 330 1.53 8.11 19.97
CA ARG A 330 0.15 8.26 19.53
C ARG A 330 -0.07 9.70 19.10
N TYR A 331 -0.29 9.91 17.81
CA TYR A 331 -0.98 11.11 17.37
C TYR A 331 -2.46 10.79 17.34
N THR A 332 -3.28 11.58 18.02
CA THR A 332 -4.74 11.45 17.97
C THR A 332 -5.29 12.73 17.37
N HIS A 333 -6.10 12.57 16.34
CA HIS A 333 -6.91 13.65 15.81
C HIS A 333 -8.38 13.31 16.04
N ALA A 334 -9.09 14.25 16.68
CA ALA A 334 -10.53 14.17 16.88
C ALA A 334 -11.17 15.34 16.12
N TRP A 335 -12.24 15.07 15.37
CA TRP A 335 -12.95 16.09 14.61
C TRP A 335 -14.03 16.72 15.49
N PRO A 336 -13.97 18.03 15.78
CA PRO A 336 -15.05 18.71 16.47
C PRO A 336 -16.28 18.80 15.55
N GLY A 337 -17.27 17.94 15.76
CA GLY A 337 -18.57 18.01 15.06
C GLY A 337 -18.68 17.18 13.77
N GLY A 338 -17.85 16.16 13.60
CA GLY A 338 -17.92 15.24 12.47
C GLY A 338 -17.16 13.93 12.71
N ALA A 339 -17.31 12.99 11.78
CA ALA A 339 -16.59 11.72 11.77
C ALA A 339 -15.39 11.79 10.83
N GLY A 340 -14.21 11.37 11.30
CA GLY A 340 -13.00 11.23 10.52
C GLY A 340 -12.69 9.77 10.24
N TYR A 341 -12.46 9.41 8.97
CA TYR A 341 -12.07 8.05 8.58
C TYR A 341 -10.64 8.06 8.07
N PRO A 342 -9.70 7.39 8.75
CA PRO A 342 -8.37 7.22 8.18
C PRO A 342 -8.45 6.36 6.92
N ALA A 343 -7.64 6.72 5.93
CA ALA A 343 -7.59 6.02 4.65
C ALA A 343 -6.24 5.35 4.44
N ALA A 344 -5.15 6.11 4.52
CA ALA A 344 -3.83 5.63 4.19
C ALA A 344 -2.73 6.39 4.94
N VAL A 345 -1.58 5.74 5.10
CA VAL A 345 -0.36 6.34 5.65
C VAL A 345 0.82 5.98 4.76
N VAL A 346 1.70 6.95 4.52
CA VAL A 346 3.01 6.74 3.91
C VAL A 346 4.06 7.39 4.80
N VAL A 347 5.33 7.03 4.64
CA VAL A 347 6.44 7.69 5.35
C VAL A 347 7.34 8.32 4.32
N ASP A 348 7.60 9.62 4.49
CA ASP A 348 8.53 10.32 3.64
C ASP A 348 9.98 9.94 3.92
N CYS A 349 10.85 10.46 3.08
CA CYS A 349 12.27 10.21 3.15
C CYS A 349 12.99 10.77 4.39
N ALA A 350 12.39 11.75 5.06
CA ALA A 350 12.86 12.23 6.35
C ALA A 350 12.40 11.34 7.51
N GLY A 351 11.57 10.33 7.24
CA GLY A 351 10.92 9.50 8.26
C GLY A 351 9.65 10.14 8.82
N THR A 352 9.08 11.12 8.13
CA THR A 352 7.86 11.80 8.53
C THR A 352 6.65 11.02 8.03
N PRO A 353 5.80 10.47 8.91
CA PRO A 353 4.54 9.89 8.48
C PRO A 353 3.61 10.97 7.92
N ILE A 354 3.02 10.67 6.77
CA ILE A 354 2.01 11.47 6.08
C ILE A 354 0.76 10.63 5.97
N ILE A 355 -0.34 11.18 6.44
CA ILE A 355 -1.61 10.48 6.58
C ILE A 355 -2.67 11.15 5.71
N ALA A 356 -3.55 10.32 5.16
CA ALA A 356 -4.77 10.76 4.47
C ALA A 356 -5.99 10.21 5.19
N GLY A 357 -7.06 11.00 5.24
CA GLY A 357 -8.35 10.59 5.79
C GLY A 357 -9.51 11.38 5.21
N GLU A 358 -10.72 10.88 5.41
CA GLU A 358 -11.98 11.53 5.07
C GLU A 358 -12.49 12.32 6.28
N ILE A 359 -13.02 13.51 6.04
CA ILE A 359 -13.81 14.29 7.01
C ILE A 359 -15.26 14.24 6.56
N GLN A 360 -16.16 13.79 7.43
CA GLN A 360 -17.60 13.88 7.22
C GLN A 360 -18.20 15.03 8.02
N HIS A 361 -18.81 15.97 7.31
CA HIS A 361 -19.59 17.04 7.93
C HIS A 361 -21.05 16.60 8.11
N GLY A 362 -21.49 16.49 9.36
CA GLY A 362 -22.89 16.26 9.67
C GLY A 362 -23.68 17.55 9.59
N ASP A 363 -24.35 17.81 8.48
CA ASP A 363 -25.28 18.94 8.37
C ASP A 363 -26.69 18.64 8.95
N GLY A 364 -26.90 17.38 9.39
CA GLY A 364 -28.18 16.87 9.89
C GLY A 364 -29.22 16.57 8.81
N SER A 365 -28.89 16.76 7.53
CA SER A 365 -29.77 16.48 6.37
C SER A 365 -29.66 15.03 5.87
N GLY A 366 -28.63 14.30 6.33
CA GLY A 366 -28.32 12.95 5.87
C GLY A 366 -27.48 12.90 4.60
N VAL A 367 -27.18 14.05 3.98
CA VAL A 367 -26.14 14.18 2.96
C VAL A 367 -24.86 14.59 3.68
N THR A 368 -23.88 13.69 3.72
CA THR A 368 -22.58 14.01 4.30
C THR A 368 -21.69 14.64 3.23
N ASP A 369 -21.33 15.90 3.42
CA ASP A 369 -20.21 16.48 2.69
C ASP A 369 -18.94 15.76 3.16
N ARG A 370 -18.23 15.14 2.21
CA ARG A 370 -16.99 14.41 2.46
C ARG A 370 -15.83 15.20 1.89
N GLU A 371 -14.84 15.47 2.71
CA GLU A 371 -13.62 16.16 2.30
C GLU A 371 -12.42 15.28 2.56
N ALA A 372 -11.44 15.29 1.66
CA ALA A 372 -10.18 14.62 1.92
C ALA A 372 -9.31 15.52 2.79
N TRP A 373 -8.59 14.93 3.72
CA TRP A 373 -7.69 15.62 4.63
C TRP A 373 -6.34 14.93 4.62
N LEU A 374 -5.28 15.73 4.61
CA LEU A 374 -3.90 15.27 4.69
C LEU A 374 -3.18 15.95 5.84
N ALA A 375 -2.23 15.25 6.45
CA ALA A 375 -1.28 15.87 7.36
C ALA A 375 0.06 15.14 7.38
N ALA A 376 1.14 15.89 7.62
CA ALA A 376 2.41 15.33 8.05
C ALA A 376 2.54 15.44 9.56
N ILE A 377 2.98 14.35 10.20
CA ILE A 377 3.08 14.25 11.65
C ILE A 377 4.56 14.17 12.06
N ALA A 378 4.96 15.05 12.96
CA ALA A 378 6.29 15.08 13.54
C ALA A 378 6.55 13.84 14.41
N PRO A 379 7.83 13.50 14.67
CA PRO A 379 8.18 12.39 15.56
C PRO A 379 7.62 12.50 16.99
N ASP A 380 7.34 13.71 17.47
CA ASP A 380 6.72 13.95 18.79
C ASP A 380 5.18 13.82 18.78
N GLY A 381 4.61 13.48 17.63
CA GLY A 381 3.17 13.37 17.42
C GLY A 381 2.47 14.70 17.13
N SER A 382 3.15 15.84 17.01
CA SER A 382 2.51 17.08 16.57
C SER A 382 2.32 17.13 15.05
N ALA A 383 1.26 17.80 14.56
CA ALA A 383 1.12 18.02 13.13
C ALA A 383 2.13 19.09 12.66
N LEU A 384 2.96 18.75 11.68
CA LEU A 384 3.86 19.69 11.00
C LEU A 384 3.07 20.61 10.07
N TRP A 385 2.13 20.03 9.34
CA TRP A 385 1.15 20.71 8.52
C TRP A 385 -0.09 19.82 8.36
N SER A 386 -1.20 20.43 8.00
CA SER A 386 -2.42 19.73 7.60
C SER A 386 -3.17 20.54 6.56
N GLU A 387 -3.83 19.87 5.63
CA GLU A 387 -4.60 20.49 4.56
C GLU A 387 -5.91 19.72 4.33
N THR A 388 -6.99 20.46 4.09
CA THR A 388 -8.28 19.90 3.68
C THR A 388 -8.47 20.19 2.21
N LEU A 389 -8.68 19.14 1.42
CA LEU A 389 -9.02 19.23 0.02
C LEU A 389 -10.52 19.43 -0.11
N THR A 390 -10.89 20.56 -0.70
CA THR A 390 -12.29 20.90 -0.96
C THR A 390 -12.56 20.65 -2.44
N GLY A 391 -13.38 19.63 -2.71
CA GLY A 391 -13.86 19.33 -4.06
C GLY A 391 -15.22 19.97 -4.33
N THR A 392 -15.61 20.04 -5.60
CA THR A 392 -17.01 20.34 -5.96
C THR A 392 -17.95 19.16 -5.69
N ARG A 393 -17.39 18.00 -5.37
CA ARG A 393 -18.07 16.77 -4.98
C ARG A 393 -17.49 16.24 -3.67
N PRO A 394 -18.26 15.45 -2.90
CA PRO A 394 -17.72 14.70 -1.79
C PRO A 394 -16.57 13.82 -2.27
N ILE A 395 -15.42 13.86 -1.60
CA ILE A 395 -14.25 13.05 -1.92
C ILE A 395 -13.86 12.20 -0.70
N ALA A 396 -13.73 10.89 -0.93
CA ALA A 396 -13.38 9.89 0.07
C ALA A 396 -12.04 9.25 -0.31
N PRO A 397 -10.92 9.66 0.29
CA PRO A 397 -9.63 9.04 -0.01
C PRO A 397 -9.63 7.57 0.41
N ARG A 398 -8.97 6.73 -0.40
CA ARG A 398 -8.84 5.28 -0.16
C ARG A 398 -7.40 4.82 -0.16
N SER A 399 -6.53 5.49 -0.91
CA SER A 399 -5.13 5.10 -1.04
C SER A 399 -4.24 6.33 -1.21
N LEU A 400 -3.05 6.27 -0.63
CA LEU A 400 -2.04 7.33 -0.69
C LEU A 400 -0.71 6.69 -1.12
N ALA A 401 -0.06 7.30 -2.09
CA ALA A 401 1.28 6.91 -2.51
C ALA A 401 2.23 8.10 -2.45
N LEU A 402 3.49 7.80 -2.14
CA LEU A 402 4.61 8.73 -2.26
C LEU A 402 5.59 8.18 -3.30
N THR A 403 5.97 9.02 -4.24
CA THR A 403 6.99 8.71 -5.26
C THR A 403 8.38 9.11 -4.78
N ASP A 404 9.42 8.54 -5.39
CA ASP A 404 10.82 8.94 -5.15
C ASP A 404 11.08 10.41 -5.49
N ALA A 405 10.26 10.99 -6.38
CA ALA A 405 10.29 12.41 -6.74
C ALA A 405 9.64 13.33 -5.68
N GLY A 406 9.13 12.77 -4.57
CA GLY A 406 8.43 13.53 -3.52
C GLY A 406 7.03 14.00 -3.91
N THR A 407 6.46 13.42 -4.98
CA THR A 407 5.05 13.64 -5.37
C THR A 407 4.15 12.70 -4.58
N PHE A 408 3.09 13.26 -4.00
CA PHE A 408 2.02 12.52 -3.34
C PHE A 408 0.90 12.29 -4.34
N TRP A 409 0.39 11.06 -4.37
CA TRP A 409 -0.80 10.70 -5.11
C TRP A 409 -1.87 10.21 -4.16
N LEU A 410 -3.08 10.74 -4.32
CA LEU A 410 -4.24 10.42 -3.52
C LEU A 410 -5.33 9.88 -4.43
N GLY A 411 -5.67 8.60 -4.25
CA GLY A 411 -6.75 7.93 -4.96
C GLY A 411 -7.96 7.76 -4.05
N GLY A 412 -9.17 7.87 -4.59
CA GLY A 412 -10.38 7.69 -3.81
C GLY A 412 -11.65 7.62 -4.65
N LEU A 413 -12.80 7.74 -3.97
CA LEU A 413 -14.13 7.76 -4.58
C LEU A 413 -14.79 9.14 -4.41
N THR A 414 -15.52 9.60 -5.44
CA THR A 414 -16.37 10.79 -5.37
C THR A 414 -17.81 10.40 -5.06
N GLY A 415 -18.61 11.28 -4.47
CA GLY A 415 -20.05 11.04 -4.22
C GLY A 415 -20.92 10.90 -5.49
N ASP A 416 -22.12 10.32 -5.29
CA ASP A 416 -23.16 9.88 -6.25
C ASP A 416 -23.16 10.53 -7.67
N PRO A 417 -22.91 9.74 -8.75
CA PRO A 417 -22.51 8.34 -8.73
C PRO A 417 -21.08 8.17 -8.18
N LEU A 418 -20.82 7.06 -7.48
CA LEU A 418 -19.47 6.72 -7.02
C LEU A 418 -18.55 6.59 -8.23
N GLY A 419 -17.60 7.52 -8.34
CA GLY A 419 -16.63 7.55 -9.42
C GLY A 419 -15.22 7.65 -8.84
N PRO A 420 -14.24 6.97 -9.44
CA PRO A 420 -12.86 7.09 -9.01
C PRO A 420 -12.36 8.52 -9.27
N TRP A 421 -11.52 9.02 -8.37
CA TRP A 421 -10.75 10.25 -8.58
C TRP A 421 -9.30 10.05 -8.18
N LEU A 422 -8.45 10.90 -8.74
CA LEU A 422 -7.03 10.94 -8.45
C LEU A 422 -6.59 12.39 -8.30
N ALA A 423 -5.89 12.71 -7.22
CA ALA A 423 -5.24 13.99 -7.04
C ALA A 423 -3.75 13.81 -6.77
N HIS A 424 -2.97 14.86 -7.00
CA HIS A 424 -1.58 14.89 -6.58
C HIS A 424 -1.12 16.25 -6.05
N ALA A 425 -0.11 16.19 -5.19
CA ALA A 425 0.65 17.34 -4.73
C ALA A 425 2.14 17.11 -5.00
N ARG A 426 2.82 18.15 -5.46
CA ARG A 426 4.29 18.18 -5.53
C ARG A 426 4.83 19.12 -4.48
N ALA A 427 5.97 18.76 -3.90
CA ALA A 427 6.83 19.77 -3.31
C ALA A 427 7.26 20.75 -4.43
N PRO A 428 7.16 22.08 -4.23
CA PRO A 428 7.51 23.11 -5.20
C PRO A 428 9.01 23.20 -5.49
#